data_AF-A0A1Y1HPC0-F1
#
_entry.id   AF-A0A1Y1HPC0-F1
#
_cell.length_a   1.000
_cell.length_b   1.000
_cell.length_c   1.000
_cell.angle_alpha   90.00
_cell.angle_beta   90.00
_cell.angle_gamma   90.00
#
_symmetry.space_group_name_H-M   'P 1'
#
loop_
_entity.id
_entity.type
_entity.pdbx_description
1 polymer ?
#
loop_
_entity_poly.entity_id
_entity_poly.type
_entity_poly.pdbx_seq_one_letter_code
_entity_poly.pdbx_strand_id
1 'polypeptide(L)'
;MSAVDNKRARTEEAVGEGAKKLQLYSLATPNGQKIGVALEEMEIPYDAHTIDIFKNTQFEDWYVKINPNSKIPSIVDPNGPGGEEVHMMESCAILVYLAEKTGKFLSKDPIKRLETLQWLFFQAAHVGPMSGQYGHFQKHVGKRFAQFLHG
;
A
#
# COMPACT_ATOMS: atom_id res chain seq x y z
N MET A 1 24.56 -12.68 -21.23
CA MET A 1 23.57 -11.68 -20.79
C MET A 1 24.30 -10.60 -20.02
N SER A 2 24.14 -9.33 -20.37
CA SER A 2 24.93 -8.24 -19.76
C SER A 2 24.39 -7.84 -18.39
N ALA A 3 25.19 -7.16 -17.56
CA ALA A 3 24.75 -6.65 -16.26
C ALA A 3 23.60 -5.63 -16.39
N VAL A 4 23.49 -4.95 -17.54
CA VAL A 4 22.42 -4.01 -17.86
C VAL A 4 21.10 -4.75 -18.12
N ASP A 5 21.15 -5.88 -18.83
CA ASP A 5 19.96 -6.71 -19.11
C ASP A 5 19.38 -7.31 -17.83
N ASN A 6 20.25 -7.73 -16.89
CA ASN A 6 19.83 -8.28 -15.60
C ASN A 6 19.20 -7.20 -14.70
N LYS A 7 19.73 -5.97 -14.72
CA LYS A 7 19.15 -4.86 -13.96
C LYS A 7 17.77 -4.47 -14.51
N ARG A 8 17.63 -4.42 -15.83
CA ARG A 8 16.37 -4.11 -16.51
C ARG A 8 15.30 -5.17 -16.24
N ALA A 9 15.62 -6.46 -16.40
CA ALA A 9 14.69 -7.55 -16.13
C ALA A 9 14.16 -7.54 -14.69
N ARG A 10 15.02 -7.24 -13.70
CA ARG A 10 14.61 -7.07 -12.30
C ARG A 10 13.69 -5.89 -12.09
N THR A 11 13.89 -4.80 -12.83
CA THR A 11 13.02 -3.62 -12.76
C THR A 11 11.67 -3.90 -13.39
N GLU A 12 11.62 -4.58 -14.54
CA GLU A 12 10.39 -4.99 -15.24
C GLU A 12 9.58 -5.96 -14.36
N GLU A 13 10.24 -6.94 -13.74
CA GLU A 13 9.63 -7.83 -12.75
C GLU A 13 9.11 -7.07 -11.52
N ALA A 14 9.88 -6.11 -11.01
CA ALA A 14 9.50 -5.28 -9.87
C ALA A 14 8.41 -4.23 -10.18
N VAL A 15 8.09 -3.96 -11.45
CA VAL A 15 6.92 -3.13 -11.81
C VAL A 15 5.71 -3.97 -12.21
N GLY A 16 5.86 -5.29 -12.29
CA GLY A 16 4.77 -6.20 -12.63
C GLY A 16 4.47 -6.28 -14.12
N GLU A 17 5.40 -5.86 -14.99
CA GLU A 17 5.19 -5.91 -16.44
C GLU A 17 4.99 -7.37 -16.91
N GLY A 18 3.88 -7.63 -17.60
CA GLY A 18 3.52 -8.98 -18.07
C GLY A 18 3.03 -9.94 -16.98
N ALA A 19 2.79 -9.44 -15.75
CA ALA A 19 2.24 -10.24 -14.68
C ALA A 19 0.83 -10.75 -15.00
N LYS A 20 0.49 -11.95 -14.48
CA LYS A 20 -0.86 -12.54 -14.61
C LYS A 20 -1.71 -12.38 -13.37
N LYS A 21 -1.09 -12.09 -12.22
CA LYS A 21 -1.72 -11.91 -10.92
C LYS A 21 -1.58 -10.46 -10.46
N LEU A 22 -2.38 -10.07 -9.47
CA LEU A 22 -2.23 -8.78 -8.81
C LEU A 22 -0.85 -8.70 -8.14
N GLN A 23 -0.17 -7.58 -8.27
CA GLN A 23 1.12 -7.32 -7.64
C GLN A 23 0.90 -6.40 -6.44
N LEU A 24 1.29 -6.83 -5.24
CA LEU A 24 1.20 -6.03 -4.02
C LEU A 24 2.59 -5.53 -3.63
N TYR A 25 2.78 -4.21 -3.56
CA TYR A 25 3.99 -3.60 -3.06
C TYR A 25 3.74 -3.03 -1.67
N SER A 26 4.34 -3.64 -0.65
CA SER A 26 3.99 -3.34 0.74
C SER A 26 5.13 -3.64 1.72
N LEU A 27 4.85 -3.37 3.00
CA LEU A 27 5.68 -3.72 4.14
C LEU A 27 4.76 -3.99 5.34
N ALA A 28 5.19 -4.82 6.29
CA ALA A 28 4.45 -5.16 7.52
C ALA A 28 4.29 -3.95 8.47
N THR A 29 3.47 -3.00 8.06
CA THR A 29 3.09 -1.78 8.78
C THR A 29 1.56 -1.74 8.91
N PRO A 30 0.99 -0.89 9.79
CA PRO A 30 -0.46 -0.80 9.93
C PRO A 30 -1.21 -0.50 8.62
N ASN A 31 -0.65 0.33 7.73
CA ASN A 31 -1.26 0.57 6.41
C ASN A 31 -0.95 -0.55 5.43
N GLY A 32 0.26 -1.10 5.46
CA GLY A 32 0.69 -2.13 4.51
C GLY A 32 0.01 -3.49 4.71
N GLN A 33 -0.38 -3.83 5.94
CA GLN A 33 -1.09 -5.07 6.25
C GLN A 33 -2.54 -5.08 5.76
N LYS A 34 -3.20 -3.92 5.65
CA LYS A 34 -4.62 -3.85 5.23
C LYS A 34 -4.89 -4.57 3.93
N ILE A 35 -3.99 -4.40 2.96
CA ILE A 35 -4.19 -4.93 1.60
C ILE A 35 -3.87 -6.41 1.56
N GLY A 36 -2.80 -6.86 2.25
CA GLY A 36 -2.53 -8.29 2.40
C GLY A 36 -3.72 -9.03 3.01
N VAL A 37 -4.26 -8.53 4.14
CA VAL A 37 -5.45 -9.12 4.78
C VAL A 37 -6.64 -9.15 3.82
N ALA A 38 -6.92 -8.05 3.12
CA ALA A 38 -8.03 -8.00 2.17
C ALA A 38 -7.88 -9.00 1.02
N LEU A 39 -6.66 -9.17 0.49
CA LEU A 39 -6.39 -10.13 -0.58
C LEU A 39 -6.61 -11.57 -0.12
N GLU A 40 -6.16 -11.91 1.10
CA GLU A 40 -6.40 -13.23 1.69
C GLU A 40 -7.91 -13.48 1.93
N GLU A 41 -8.61 -12.55 2.58
CA GLU A 41 -10.05 -12.66 2.89
C GLU A 41 -10.94 -12.72 1.63
N MET A 42 -10.50 -12.06 0.56
CA MET A 42 -11.20 -12.07 -0.72
C MET A 42 -10.78 -13.22 -1.64
N GLU A 43 -9.77 -13.99 -1.25
CA GLU A 43 -9.17 -15.11 -2.01
C GLU A 43 -8.64 -14.66 -3.39
N ILE A 44 -8.01 -13.49 -3.45
CA ILE A 44 -7.44 -12.94 -4.68
C ILE A 44 -5.98 -13.38 -4.80
N PRO A 45 -5.57 -14.12 -5.85
CA PRO A 45 -4.18 -14.47 -6.05
C PRO A 45 -3.33 -13.23 -6.32
N TYR A 46 -2.23 -13.09 -5.59
CA TYR A 46 -1.29 -11.99 -5.74
C TYR A 46 0.16 -12.45 -5.56
N ASP A 47 1.08 -11.64 -6.07
CA ASP A 47 2.50 -11.75 -5.76
C ASP A 47 2.90 -10.56 -4.87
N ALA A 48 3.58 -10.84 -3.76
CA ALA A 48 3.92 -9.86 -2.75
C ALA A 48 5.37 -9.39 -2.87
N HIS A 49 5.55 -8.08 -2.96
CA HIS A 49 6.84 -7.40 -3.08
C HIS A 49 7.11 -6.56 -1.85
N THR A 50 8.23 -6.81 -1.18
CA THR A 50 8.62 -6.04 0.00
C THR A 50 9.29 -4.74 -0.41
N ILE A 51 8.71 -3.60 -0.01
CA ILE A 51 9.33 -2.28 -0.15
C ILE A 51 9.96 -1.92 1.19
N ASP A 52 11.29 -2.07 1.28
CA ASP A 52 12.03 -1.71 2.49
C ASP A 52 12.15 -0.19 2.61
N ILE A 53 11.21 0.41 3.37
CA ILE A 53 11.15 1.85 3.56
C ILE A 53 12.32 2.41 4.39
N PHE A 54 13.04 1.54 5.11
CA PHE A 54 14.23 1.93 5.89
C PHE A 54 15.47 2.06 5.00
N LYS A 55 15.42 1.46 3.80
CA LYS A 55 16.45 1.61 2.76
C LYS A 55 16.09 2.63 1.69
N ASN A 56 15.02 3.41 1.88
CA ASN A 56 14.55 4.39 0.91
C ASN A 56 14.10 3.79 -0.44
N THR A 57 13.77 2.50 -0.49
CA THR A 57 13.30 1.80 -1.70
C THR A 57 12.09 2.48 -2.34
N GLN A 58 11.22 3.06 -1.53
CA GLN A 58 10.02 3.80 -1.95
C GLN A 58 10.30 5.07 -2.75
N PHE A 59 11.56 5.51 -2.83
CA PHE A 59 11.99 6.65 -3.63
C PHE A 59 12.74 6.25 -4.90
N GLU A 60 12.94 4.95 -5.14
CA GLU A 60 13.59 4.49 -6.37
C GLU A 60 12.68 4.75 -7.59
N ASP A 61 13.30 5.15 -8.71
CA ASP A 61 12.58 5.58 -9.92
C ASP A 61 11.52 4.59 -10.39
N TRP A 62 11.77 3.29 -10.24
CA TRP A 62 10.82 2.26 -10.65
C TRP A 62 9.59 2.21 -9.74
N TYR A 63 9.74 2.41 -8.43
CA TYR A 63 8.62 2.40 -7.50
C TYR A 63 7.83 3.71 -7.61
N VAL A 64 8.50 4.83 -7.85
CA VAL A 64 7.85 6.14 -8.07
C VAL A 64 6.94 6.12 -9.30
N LYS A 65 7.26 5.33 -10.33
CA LYS A 65 6.37 5.11 -11.49
C LYS A 65 5.05 4.43 -11.11
N ILE A 66 5.08 3.53 -10.11
CA ILE A 66 3.89 2.85 -9.59
C ILE A 66 3.14 3.77 -8.62
N ASN A 67 3.87 4.41 -7.71
CA ASN A 67 3.32 5.28 -6.68
C ASN A 67 4.12 6.59 -6.55
N PRO A 68 3.66 7.69 -7.18
CA PRO A 68 4.36 8.97 -7.12
C PRO A 68 4.38 9.60 -5.72
N ASN A 69 3.50 9.17 -4.81
CA ASN A 69 3.50 9.60 -3.40
C ASN A 69 4.61 8.92 -2.58
N SER A 70 5.34 7.95 -3.15
CA SER A 70 6.47 7.26 -2.49
C SER A 70 6.10 6.66 -1.13
N LYS A 71 4.89 6.11 -1.01
CA LYS A 71 4.39 5.46 0.23
C LYS A 71 3.88 4.06 -0.09
N ILE A 72 3.90 3.18 0.90
CA ILE A 72 3.21 1.89 0.83
C ILE A 72 1.84 1.97 1.51
N PRO A 73 0.89 1.10 1.14
CA PRO A 73 0.93 0.11 0.06
C PRO A 73 0.60 0.70 -1.32
N SER A 74 0.98 -0.02 -2.37
CA SER A 74 0.46 0.16 -3.74
C SER A 74 0.20 -1.19 -4.41
N ILE A 75 -0.65 -1.21 -5.44
CA ILE A 75 -0.94 -2.40 -6.24
C ILE A 75 -0.82 -2.11 -7.73
N VAL A 76 -0.51 -3.16 -8.49
CA VAL A 76 -0.70 -3.23 -9.94
C VAL A 76 -1.58 -4.45 -10.22
N ASP A 77 -2.76 -4.22 -10.79
CA ASP A 77 -3.69 -5.27 -11.17
C ASP A 77 -3.76 -5.39 -12.69
N PRO A 78 -3.13 -6.43 -13.28
CA PRO A 78 -3.12 -6.62 -14.73
C PRO A 78 -4.49 -7.05 -15.28
N ASN A 79 -5.46 -7.39 -14.41
CA ASN A 79 -6.79 -7.85 -14.79
C ASN A 79 -7.88 -6.94 -14.19
N GLY A 80 -7.68 -5.62 -14.22
CA GLY A 80 -8.64 -4.67 -13.67
C GLY A 80 -10.01 -4.69 -14.37
N PRO A 81 -10.98 -3.89 -13.88
CA PRO A 81 -12.30 -3.81 -14.47
C PRO A 81 -12.24 -3.51 -15.98
N GLY A 82 -12.96 -4.30 -16.78
CA GLY A 82 -12.92 -4.18 -18.24
C GLY A 82 -11.71 -4.86 -18.92
N GLY A 83 -10.84 -5.53 -18.16
CA GLY A 83 -9.61 -6.15 -18.67
C GLY A 83 -8.43 -5.18 -18.76
N GLU A 84 -8.57 -3.97 -18.24
CA GLU A 84 -7.54 -2.94 -18.25
C GLU A 84 -6.63 -3.05 -17.03
N GLU A 85 -5.34 -2.76 -17.22
CA GLU A 85 -4.38 -2.70 -16.13
C GLU A 85 -4.66 -1.51 -15.21
N VAL A 86 -4.64 -1.73 -13.89
CA VAL A 86 -4.92 -0.70 -12.89
C VAL A 86 -3.74 -0.56 -11.93
N HIS A 87 -3.22 0.67 -11.84
CA HIS A 87 -2.23 1.05 -10.84
C HIS A 87 -2.92 1.85 -9.73
N MET A 88 -2.76 1.45 -8.47
CA MET A 88 -3.38 2.15 -7.35
C MET A 88 -2.45 2.33 -6.16
N MET A 89 -2.58 3.50 -5.54
CA MET A 89 -2.03 3.87 -4.24
C MET A 89 -3.18 4.23 -3.28
N GLU A 90 -2.84 4.58 -2.04
CA GLU A 90 -3.77 4.87 -0.95
C GLU A 90 -4.54 3.64 -0.46
N SER A 91 -4.20 3.15 0.74
CA SER A 91 -4.71 1.87 1.26
C SER A 91 -6.24 1.80 1.29
N CYS A 92 -6.93 2.90 1.60
CA CYS A 92 -8.39 2.91 1.67
C CYS A 92 -9.03 2.89 0.28
N ALA A 93 -8.43 3.56 -0.71
CA ALA A 93 -8.91 3.49 -2.09
C ALA A 93 -8.73 2.08 -2.66
N ILE A 94 -7.60 1.44 -2.39
CA ILE A 94 -7.34 0.05 -2.78
C ILE A 94 -8.38 -0.90 -2.15
N LEU A 95 -8.75 -0.72 -0.87
CA LEU A 95 -9.80 -1.53 -0.24
C LEU A 95 -11.16 -1.39 -0.94
N VAL A 96 -11.55 -0.16 -1.31
CA VAL A 96 -12.79 0.07 -2.07
C VAL A 96 -12.71 -0.60 -3.43
N TYR A 97 -11.59 -0.46 -4.14
CA TYR A 97 -11.36 -1.12 -5.43
C TYR A 97 -11.51 -2.65 -5.34
N LEU A 98 -10.84 -3.30 -4.39
CA LEU A 98 -10.92 -4.75 -4.22
C LEU A 98 -12.34 -5.20 -3.84
N ALA A 99 -13.02 -4.43 -3.00
CA ALA A 99 -14.41 -4.71 -2.62
C ALA A 99 -15.36 -4.59 -3.82
N GLU A 100 -15.18 -3.59 -4.69
CA GLU A 100 -15.99 -3.44 -5.90
C GLU A 100 -15.68 -4.51 -6.94
N LYS A 101 -14.40 -4.84 -7.13
CA LYS A 101 -13.96 -5.89 -8.06
C LYS A 101 -14.52 -7.26 -7.70
N THR A 102 -14.60 -7.57 -6.41
CA THR A 102 -15.04 -8.90 -5.92
C THR A 102 -16.51 -8.93 -5.50
N GLY A 103 -17.12 -7.78 -5.28
CA GLY A 103 -18.45 -7.66 -4.67
C GLY A 103 -18.50 -8.08 -3.19
N LYS A 104 -17.34 -8.24 -2.52
CA LYS A 104 -17.23 -8.63 -1.11
C LYS A 104 -16.97 -7.39 -0.23
N PHE A 105 -17.34 -7.45 1.04
CA PHE A 105 -16.96 -6.49 2.10
C PHE A 105 -17.36 -5.01 1.94
N LEU A 106 -18.12 -4.65 0.90
CA LEU A 106 -18.78 -3.35 0.77
C LEU A 106 -20.22 -3.53 0.29
N SER A 107 -21.17 -3.11 1.12
CA SER A 107 -22.60 -3.30 0.85
C SER A 107 -23.05 -2.60 -0.44
N LYS A 108 -24.00 -3.22 -1.16
CA LYS A 108 -24.73 -2.56 -2.26
C LYS A 108 -25.94 -1.76 -1.80
N ASP A 109 -26.40 -1.99 -0.56
CA ASP A 109 -27.41 -1.13 0.07
C ASP A 109 -26.83 0.29 0.25
N PRO A 110 -27.49 1.35 -0.26
CA PRO A 110 -26.92 2.69 -0.25
C PRO A 110 -26.56 3.20 1.15
N ILE A 111 -27.39 2.93 2.16
CA ILE A 111 -27.18 3.45 3.51
C ILE A 111 -26.01 2.73 4.19
N LYS A 112 -26.00 1.39 4.17
CA LYS A 112 -24.88 0.60 4.73
C LYS A 112 -23.57 0.87 4.02
N ARG A 113 -23.61 1.13 2.71
CA ARG A 113 -22.42 1.52 1.94
C ARG A 113 -21.87 2.84 2.44
N LEU A 114 -22.72 3.86 2.59
CA LEU A 114 -22.32 5.17 3.09
C LEU A 114 -21.76 5.10 4.51
N GLU A 115 -22.37 4.31 5.40
CA GLU A 115 -21.85 4.07 6.74
C GLU A 115 -20.46 3.42 6.72
N THR A 116 -20.26 2.41 5.88
CA THR A 116 -18.96 1.74 5.73
C THR A 116 -17.89 2.72 5.22
N LEU A 117 -18.23 3.51 4.20
CA LEU A 117 -17.33 4.52 3.65
C LEU A 117 -17.03 5.62 4.66
N GLN A 118 -18.01 6.06 5.46
CA GLN A 118 -17.80 7.04 6.53
C GLN A 118 -16.72 6.57 7.51
N TRP A 119 -16.79 5.32 7.97
CA TRP A 119 -15.78 4.74 8.86
C TRP A 119 -14.42 4.58 8.18
N LEU A 120 -14.41 4.18 6.90
CA LEU A 120 -13.18 4.07 6.12
C LEU A 120 -12.47 5.42 5.97
N PHE A 121 -13.21 6.49 5.67
CA PHE A 121 -12.68 7.84 5.57
C PHE A 121 -12.29 8.40 6.95
N PHE A 122 -13.04 8.10 8.01
CA PHE A 122 -12.63 8.42 9.37
C PHE A 122 -11.27 7.80 9.71
N GLN A 123 -11.07 6.52 9.36
CA GLN A 123 -9.79 5.84 9.55
C GLN A 123 -8.67 6.52 8.76
N ALA A 124 -8.92 6.86 7.48
CA ALA A 124 -7.92 7.48 6.60
C ALA A 124 -7.52 8.89 7.06
N ALA A 125 -8.49 9.71 7.48
CA ALA A 125 -8.27 11.12 7.81
C ALA A 125 -7.82 11.34 9.26
N HIS A 126 -8.25 10.49 10.19
CA HIS A 126 -8.03 10.72 11.62
C HIS A 126 -7.14 9.63 12.23
N VAL A 127 -7.61 8.38 12.24
CA VAL A 127 -6.92 7.31 12.99
C VAL A 127 -5.51 7.07 12.45
N GLY A 128 -5.38 6.85 11.14
CA GLY A 128 -4.09 6.57 10.51
C GLY A 128 -3.04 7.67 10.74
N PRO A 129 -3.32 8.93 10.36
CA PRO A 129 -2.40 10.04 10.56
C PRO A 129 -2.03 10.26 12.03
N MET A 130 -3.01 10.24 12.94
CA MET A 130 -2.77 10.46 14.37
C MET A 130 -1.90 9.37 15.00
N SER A 131 -2.13 8.10 14.64
CA SER A 131 -1.25 7.00 15.07
C SER A 131 0.18 7.16 14.54
N GLY A 132 0.34 7.62 13.30
CA GLY A 132 1.65 7.93 12.71
C GLY A 132 2.38 9.03 13.47
N GLN A 133 1.68 10.13 13.79
CA GLN A 133 2.22 11.23 14.59
C GLN A 133 2.62 10.77 15.99
N TYR A 134 1.72 10.07 16.69
CA TYR A 134 2.01 9.54 18.03
C TYR A 134 3.25 8.66 18.06
N GLY A 135 3.39 7.74 17.11
CA GLY A 135 4.57 6.88 16.98
C GLY A 135 5.85 7.66 16.70
N HIS A 136 5.77 8.74 15.91
CA HIS A 136 6.89 9.65 15.69
C HIS A 136 7.29 10.37 16.99
N PHE A 137 6.34 10.96 17.70
CA PHE A 137 6.58 11.70 18.95
C PHE A 137 7.19 10.80 20.04
N GLN A 138 6.65 9.59 20.25
CA GLN A 138 7.20 8.66 21.24
C GLN A 138 8.66 8.27 20.94
N LYS A 139 8.98 7.97 19.68
CA LYS A 139 10.32 7.51 19.30
C LYS A 139 11.38 8.62 19.30
N HIS A 140 10.99 9.87 19.02
CA HIS A 140 11.95 10.95 18.75
C HIS A 140 11.99 12.03 19.84
N VAL A 141 10.89 12.30 20.56
CA VAL A 141 10.86 13.37 21.58
C VAL A 141 11.40 12.91 22.94
N GLY A 142 11.25 11.62 23.29
CA GLY A 142 11.87 11.06 24.50
C GLY A 142 13.41 11.14 24.49
N LYS A 143 14.04 11.04 23.31
CA LYS A 143 15.50 11.14 23.17
C LYS A 143 16.05 12.55 23.35
N ARG A 144 15.27 13.60 23.02
CA ARG A 144 15.68 15.00 23.17
C ARG A 144 15.66 15.47 24.63
N PHE A 145 14.73 14.99 25.45
CA PHE A 145 14.69 15.34 26.88
C PHE A 145 15.82 14.67 27.69
N ALA A 146 16.18 13.43 27.36
CA ALA A 146 17.28 12.73 28.04
C ALA A 146 18.65 13.38 27.77
N GLN A 147 18.89 13.91 26.56
CA GLN A 147 20.13 14.64 26.24
C GLN A 147 20.26 15.98 26.99
N PHE A 148 19.15 16.59 27.39
CA PHE A 148 19.16 17.88 28.09
C PHE A 148 19.42 17.75 29.60
N LEU A 149 19.27 16.56 30.18
CA LEU A 149 19.48 16.29 31.62
C LEU A 149 20.88 15.70 31.93
N HIS A 150 21.68 15.41 30.91
CA HIS A 150 23.03 14.86 31.03
C HIS A 150 24.11 15.77 30.39
N GLY A 151 23.78 17.04 30.13
CA GLY A 151 24.70 18.08 29.65
C GLY A 151 24.96 19.13 30.72
#